data_AF-A0A7C4HAX6-F1
#
_entry.id   AF-A0A7C4HAX6-F1
#
_cell.length_a   1.000
_cell.length_b   1.000
_cell.length_c   1.000
_cell.angle_alpha   90.00
_cell.angle_beta   90.00
_cell.angle_gamma   90.00
#
_symmetry.space_group_name_H-M   'P 1'
#
loop_
_entity.id
_entity.type
_entity.pdbx_description
1 polymer ?
#
loop_
_entity_poly.entity_id
_entity_poly.type
_entity_poly.pdbx_seq_one_letter_code
_entity_poly.pdbx_strand_id
1 'polypeptide(L)'
;MPTQRFRITPTSRGALFRAKRWFYSIFYTKELPADVREVNKKAWVDLASRLVKEVNKRNASDKPTRLIINYESGPRGEFIPLSATVELMEIKPLETFTVYLSKDEEIKKIKADLAELVKRAKELGASLEELKEVIA
;
A
#
# COMPACT_ATOMS: atom_id res chain seq x y z
N MET A 1 -23.42 -0.97 -13.84
CA MET A 1 -22.16 -1.74 -13.80
C MET A 1 -21.40 -1.36 -12.54
N PRO A 2 -21.29 -2.24 -11.54
CA PRO A 2 -20.50 -1.96 -10.36
C PRO A 2 -18.99 -1.88 -10.68
N THR A 3 -18.31 -0.93 -10.04
CA THR A 3 -16.87 -0.74 -10.15
C THR A 3 -16.25 -0.78 -8.77
N GLN A 4 -15.26 -1.66 -8.57
CA GLN A 4 -14.45 -1.70 -7.37
C GLN A 4 -13.14 -0.95 -7.61
N ARG A 5 -13.02 0.26 -7.04
CA ARG A 5 -11.78 1.06 -7.03
C ARG A 5 -11.04 0.87 -5.71
N PHE A 6 -9.86 0.27 -5.75
CA PHE A 6 -9.06 0.03 -4.53
C PHE A 6 -8.26 1.28 -4.12
N ARG A 7 -7.85 1.34 -2.85
CA ARG A 7 -6.85 2.32 -2.41
C ARG A 7 -5.49 1.96 -3.02
N ILE A 8 -4.62 2.97 -3.14
CA ILE A 8 -3.25 2.76 -3.61
C ILE A 8 -2.53 1.86 -2.61
N THR A 9 -1.75 0.92 -3.12
CA THR A 9 -0.86 0.09 -2.31
C THR A 9 0.59 0.34 -2.70
N PRO A 10 1.54 0.12 -1.78
CA PRO A 10 2.97 0.31 -2.06
C PRO A 10 3.50 -0.59 -3.19
N THR A 11 2.85 -1.73 -3.46
CA THR A 11 3.25 -2.67 -4.53
C THR A 11 2.05 -3.20 -5.30
N SER A 12 2.25 -3.62 -6.55
CA SER A 12 1.24 -4.32 -7.37
C SER A 12 0.77 -5.62 -6.71
N ARG A 13 1.70 -6.36 -6.07
CA ARG A 13 1.37 -7.58 -5.31
C ARG A 13 0.42 -7.28 -4.15
N GLY A 14 0.66 -6.17 -3.45
CA GLY A 14 -0.22 -5.67 -2.39
C GLY A 14 -1.61 -5.31 -2.92
N ALA A 15 -1.71 -4.69 -4.10
CA ALA A 15 -2.99 -4.37 -4.74
C ALA A 15 -3.78 -5.63 -5.04
N LEU A 16 -3.13 -6.64 -5.65
CA LEU A 16 -3.74 -7.91 -5.97
C LEU A 16 -4.19 -8.67 -4.72
N PHE A 17 -3.40 -8.64 -3.64
CA PHE A 17 -3.78 -9.25 -2.36
C PHE A 17 -5.02 -8.58 -1.75
N ARG A 18 -5.13 -7.25 -1.83
CA ARG A 18 -6.34 -6.53 -1.39
C ARG A 18 -7.56 -6.91 -2.24
N ALA A 19 -7.39 -6.99 -3.56
CA ALA A 19 -8.45 -7.44 -4.45
C ALA A 19 -8.87 -8.88 -4.19
N LYS A 20 -7.92 -9.78 -3.89
CA LYS A 20 -8.21 -11.14 -3.43
C LYS A 20 -9.09 -11.12 -2.19
N ARG A 21 -8.72 -10.37 -1.15
CA ARG A 21 -9.50 -10.30 0.09
C ARG A 21 -10.92 -9.81 -0.16
N TRP A 22 -11.06 -8.76 -0.97
CA TRP A 22 -12.35 -8.24 -1.40
C TRP A 22 -13.19 -9.29 -2.14
N PHE A 23 -12.61 -9.98 -3.12
CA PHE A 23 -13.29 -11.04 -3.86
C PHE A 23 -13.81 -12.14 -2.92
N TYR A 24 -12.95 -12.66 -2.04
CA TYR A 24 -13.33 -13.72 -1.11
C TYR A 24 -14.38 -13.27 -0.08
N SER A 25 -14.40 -11.99 0.30
CA SER A 25 -15.41 -11.46 1.23
C SER A 25 -16.80 -11.25 0.61
N ILE A 26 -16.92 -11.25 -0.72
CA ILE A 26 -18.18 -10.90 -1.41
C ILE A 26 -18.67 -12.05 -2.29
N PHE A 27 -17.79 -12.70 -3.04
CA PHE A 27 -18.15 -13.66 -4.09
C PHE A 27 -17.80 -15.11 -3.75
N TYR A 28 -17.19 -15.35 -2.59
CA TYR A 28 -16.82 -16.70 -2.11
C TYR A 28 -17.23 -16.91 -0.65
N THR A 29 -18.43 -16.43 -0.29
CA THR A 29 -18.93 -16.50 1.09
C THR A 29 -19.72 -17.78 1.34
N LYS A 30 -20.16 -18.06 2.57
CA LYS A 30 -20.90 -19.31 2.87
C LYS A 30 -22.36 -19.27 2.44
N GLU A 31 -22.88 -18.08 2.23
CA GLU A 31 -24.27 -17.77 1.88
C GLU A 31 -24.56 -18.05 0.40
N LEU A 32 -23.53 -18.09 -0.45
CA LEU A 32 -23.67 -18.43 -1.87
C LEU A 32 -23.70 -19.95 -2.08
N PRO A 33 -24.50 -20.46 -3.04
CA PRO A 33 -24.49 -21.86 -3.45
C PRO A 33 -23.08 -22.35 -3.83
N ALA A 34 -22.76 -23.59 -3.48
CA ALA A 34 -21.42 -24.14 -3.66
C ALA A 34 -20.96 -24.15 -5.13
N ASP A 35 -21.87 -24.41 -6.06
CA ASP A 35 -21.62 -24.36 -7.51
C ASP A 35 -21.27 -22.93 -7.98
N VAL A 36 -21.98 -21.92 -7.50
CA VAL A 36 -21.72 -20.50 -7.80
C VAL A 36 -20.34 -20.09 -7.28
N ARG A 37 -19.96 -20.53 -6.07
CA ARG A 37 -18.64 -20.22 -5.49
C ARG A 37 -17.49 -20.77 -6.32
N GLU A 38 -17.62 -21.99 -6.84
CA GLU A 38 -16.59 -22.58 -7.69
C GLU A 38 -16.51 -21.86 -9.05
N VAL A 39 -17.64 -21.44 -9.63
CA VAL A 39 -17.65 -20.59 -10.84
C VAL A 39 -16.94 -19.26 -10.56
N ASN A 40 -17.29 -18.58 -9.47
CA ASN A 40 -16.68 -17.31 -9.07
C ASN A 40 -15.18 -17.44 -8.86
N LYS A 41 -14.75 -18.50 -8.18
CA LYS A 41 -13.33 -18.78 -7.91
C LYS A 41 -12.56 -18.99 -9.22
N LYS A 42 -13.12 -19.72 -10.19
CA LYS A 42 -12.51 -19.90 -11.51
C LYS A 42 -12.35 -18.56 -12.23
N ALA A 43 -13.40 -17.73 -12.24
CA ALA A 43 -13.36 -16.39 -12.85
C ALA A 43 -12.31 -15.48 -12.19
N TRP A 44 -12.22 -15.52 -10.85
CA TRP A 44 -11.19 -14.78 -10.11
C TRP A 44 -9.78 -15.26 -10.43
N VAL A 45 -9.54 -16.58 -10.46
CA VAL A 45 -8.22 -17.14 -10.77
C VAL A 45 -7.75 -16.76 -12.18
N ASP A 46 -8.65 -16.77 -13.17
CA ASP A 46 -8.33 -16.33 -14.53
C ASP A 46 -7.96 -14.84 -14.56
N LEU A 47 -8.80 -13.98 -13.99
CA LEU A 47 -8.53 -12.54 -13.90
C LEU A 47 -7.19 -12.25 -13.18
N ALA A 48 -6.97 -12.87 -12.02
CA ALA A 48 -5.77 -12.68 -11.22
C ALA A 48 -4.51 -13.14 -11.98
N SER A 49 -4.59 -14.27 -12.71
CA SER A 49 -3.48 -14.78 -13.52
C SER A 49 -3.13 -13.81 -14.66
N ARG A 50 -4.13 -13.25 -15.33
CA ARG A 50 -3.94 -12.23 -16.37
C ARG A 50 -3.31 -10.96 -15.80
N LEU A 51 -3.77 -10.49 -14.64
CA LEU A 51 -3.19 -9.32 -13.95
C LEU A 51 -1.72 -9.54 -13.62
N VAL A 52 -1.38 -10.69 -13.03
CA VAL A 52 0.03 -11.03 -12.70
C VAL A 52 0.89 -11.04 -13.96
N LYS A 53 0.40 -11.67 -15.04
CA LYS A 53 1.13 -11.74 -16.32
C LYS A 53 1.39 -10.33 -16.88
N GLU A 54 0.39 -9.47 -16.92
CA GLU A 54 0.52 -8.11 -17.45
C GLU A 54 1.40 -7.19 -16.59
N VAL A 55 1.35 -7.32 -15.26
CA VAL A 55 2.23 -6.60 -14.34
C VAL A 55 3.68 -7.04 -14.50
N ASN A 56 3.92 -8.35 -14.61
CA ASN A 56 5.27 -8.91 -14.75
C ASN A 56 5.91 -8.52 -16.09
N LYS A 57 5.16 -8.52 -17.20
CA LYS A 57 5.63 -8.03 -18.50
C LYS A 57 6.15 -6.58 -18.44
N ARG A 58 5.65 -5.78 -17.50
CA ARG A 58 6.02 -4.37 -17.29
C ARG A 58 7.06 -4.18 -16.20
N ASN A 59 7.59 -5.25 -15.60
CA ASN A 59 8.50 -5.20 -14.44
C ASN A 59 7.98 -4.30 -13.30
N ALA A 60 6.67 -4.31 -13.07
CA ALA A 60 6.00 -3.38 -12.16
C ALA A 60 5.54 -4.03 -10.85
N SER A 61 6.04 -5.23 -10.53
CA SER A 61 5.64 -5.99 -9.33
C SER A 61 5.76 -5.18 -8.03
N ASP A 62 6.85 -4.42 -7.90
CA ASP A 62 7.19 -3.65 -6.69
C ASP A 62 6.82 -2.17 -6.79
N LYS A 63 6.10 -1.77 -7.86
CA LYS A 63 5.66 -0.39 -8.05
C LYS A 63 4.37 -0.11 -7.30
N PRO A 64 4.22 1.08 -6.70
CA PRO A 64 2.95 1.50 -6.13
C PRO A 64 1.84 1.48 -7.16
N THR A 65 0.68 0.99 -6.75
CA THR A 65 -0.37 0.61 -7.69
C THR A 65 -1.75 0.84 -7.12
N ARG A 66 -2.67 1.31 -7.96
CA ARG A 66 -4.11 1.21 -7.73
C ARG A 66 -4.71 0.24 -8.74
N LEU A 67 -5.48 -0.72 -8.24
CA LEU A 67 -6.28 -1.63 -9.06
C LEU A 67 -7.73 -1.14 -9.10
N ILE A 68 -8.36 -1.30 -10.26
CA ILE A 68 -9.78 -1.03 -10.47
C ILE A 68 -10.35 -2.24 -11.20
N ILE A 69 -11.48 -2.78 -10.73
CA ILE A 69 -12.15 -3.91 -11.36
C ILE A 69 -13.57 -3.47 -11.73
N ASN A 70 -13.91 -3.57 -13.01
CA ASN A 70 -15.28 -3.42 -13.49
C ASN A 70 -15.86 -4.83 -13.66
N TYR A 71 -17.06 -5.03 -13.13
CA TYR A 71 -17.70 -6.35 -13.12
C TYR A 71 -19.22 -6.23 -13.19
N GLU A 72 -19.87 -7.36 -13.41
CA GLU A 72 -21.30 -7.55 -13.20
C GLU A 72 -21.53 -8.63 -12.15
N SER A 73 -22.69 -8.58 -11.51
CA SER A 73 -23.16 -9.62 -10.61
C SER A 73 -24.31 -10.34 -11.25
N GLY A 74 -24.15 -11.65 -11.45
CA GLY A 74 -25.21 -12.50 -11.96
C GLY A 74 -26.34 -12.66 -10.94
N PRO A 75 -27.51 -13.16 -11.38
CA PRO A 75 -28.71 -13.24 -10.56
C PRO A 75 -28.57 -14.17 -9.33
N ARG A 76 -27.59 -15.08 -9.33
CA ARG A 76 -27.30 -15.98 -8.19
C ARG A 76 -26.07 -15.54 -7.40
N GLY A 77 -25.52 -14.35 -7.69
CA GLY A 77 -24.29 -13.85 -7.08
C GLY A 77 -23.02 -14.24 -7.86
N GLU A 78 -23.14 -14.55 -9.15
CA GLU A 78 -21.99 -14.83 -10.00
C GLU A 78 -21.10 -13.59 -10.16
N PHE A 79 -19.79 -13.77 -10.09
CA PHE A 79 -18.80 -12.74 -10.36
C PHE A 79 -18.41 -12.78 -11.84
N ILE A 80 -18.82 -11.76 -12.58
CA ILE A 80 -18.57 -11.64 -14.02
C ILE A 80 -17.59 -10.46 -14.23
N PRO A 81 -16.26 -10.69 -14.22
CA PRO A 81 -15.30 -9.62 -14.43
C PRO A 81 -15.34 -9.14 -15.89
N LEU A 82 -15.48 -7.83 -16.07
CA LEU A 82 -15.51 -7.21 -17.40
C LEU A 82 -14.12 -6.67 -17.79
N SER A 83 -13.47 -5.96 -16.88
CA SER A 83 -12.14 -5.41 -17.10
C SER A 83 -11.44 -5.07 -15.79
N ALA A 84 -10.12 -4.93 -15.85
CA ALA A 84 -9.35 -4.40 -14.74
C ALA A 84 -8.31 -3.40 -15.22
N THR A 85 -8.20 -2.28 -14.52
CA THR A 85 -7.23 -1.21 -14.78
C THR A 85 -6.17 -1.22 -13.69
N VAL A 86 -4.90 -1.23 -14.10
CA VAL A 86 -3.74 -1.15 -13.21
C VAL A 86 -3.12 0.24 -13.37
N GLU A 87 -3.40 1.15 -12.44
CA GLU A 87 -2.75 2.46 -12.36
C GLU A 87 -1.41 2.29 -11.63
N LEU A 88 -0.30 2.33 -12.36
CA LEU A 88 1.04 2.36 -11.78
C LEU A 88 1.40 3.80 -11.41
N MET A 89 2.00 3.99 -10.25
CA MET A 89 2.29 5.31 -9.70
C MET A 89 3.69 5.38 -9.12
N GLU A 90 4.24 6.60 -9.09
CA GLU A 90 5.36 6.95 -8.22
C GLU A 90 4.79 7.62 -6.97
N ILE A 91 5.25 7.18 -5.79
CA ILE A 91 4.87 7.78 -4.51
C ILE A 91 6.11 8.38 -3.87
N LYS A 92 5.98 9.63 -3.41
CA LYS A 92 6.99 10.29 -2.59
C LYS A 92 6.42 10.46 -1.17
N PRO A 93 7.19 10.16 -0.11
CA PRO A 93 6.78 10.49 1.25
C PRO A 93 6.52 12.00 1.34
N LEU A 94 5.39 12.39 1.95
CA LEU A 94 5.12 13.79 2.26
C LEU A 94 5.90 14.22 3.50
N GLU A 95 5.91 13.37 4.51
CA GLU A 95 6.57 13.57 5.79
C GLU A 95 6.88 12.20 6.40
N THR A 96 7.94 12.12 7.20
CA THR A 96 8.28 10.95 8.01
C THR A 96 8.49 11.42 9.43
N PHE A 97 7.70 10.90 10.36
CA PHE A 97 7.88 11.12 11.80
C PHE A 97 7.76 9.79 12.54
N THR A 98 8.46 9.70 13.66
CA THR A 98 8.41 8.54 14.55
C THR A 98 7.54 8.87 15.75
N VAL A 99 6.56 8.01 16.04
CA VAL A 99 5.72 8.15 17.25
C VAL A 99 6.35 7.32 18.37
N TYR A 100 6.79 8.00 19.42
CA TYR A 100 7.33 7.37 20.62
C TYR A 100 6.21 7.05 21.61
N LEU A 101 6.26 5.87 22.23
CA LEU A 101 5.24 5.42 23.18
C LEU A 101 5.49 5.93 24.61
N SER A 102 6.69 6.47 24.89
CA SER A 102 7.02 7.07 26.17
C SER A 102 7.86 8.34 25.98
N LYS A 103 7.67 9.30 26.89
CA LYS A 103 8.47 10.53 26.92
C LYS A 103 9.96 10.24 27.12
N ASP A 104 10.30 9.19 27.86
CA ASP A 104 11.71 8.85 28.10
C ASP A 104 12.43 8.44 26.83
N GLU A 105 11.79 7.66 25.94
CA GLU A 105 12.35 7.29 24.65
C GLU A 105 12.45 8.49 23.70
N GLU A 106 11.46 9.38 23.74
CA GLU A 106 11.49 10.64 22.99
C GLU A 106 12.64 11.54 23.45
N ILE A 107 12.81 11.73 24.77
CA ILE A 107 13.93 12.48 25.36
C ILE A 107 15.28 11.83 25.02
N LYS A 108 15.38 10.50 25.06
CA LYS A 108 16.61 9.78 24.68
C LYS A 108 16.97 10.06 23.22
N LYS A 109 15.98 10.02 22.31
CA LYS A 109 16.22 10.33 20.89
C LYS A 109 16.65 11.79 20.70
N ILE A 110 15.95 12.74 21.32
CA ILE A 110 16.31 14.17 21.25
C ILE A 110 17.75 14.39 21.75
N LYS A 111 18.14 13.75 22.86
CA LYS A 111 19.53 13.82 23.36
C LYS A 111 20.54 13.22 22.38
N ALA A 112 20.21 12.12 21.71
CA ALA A 112 21.07 11.51 20.71
C ALA A 112 21.24 12.39 19.47
N ASP A 113 20.14 12.96 18.96
CA ASP A 113 20.16 13.87 17.80
C ASP A 113 20.92 15.16 18.13
N LEU A 114 20.74 15.70 19.33
CA LEU A 114 21.51 16.85 19.82
C LEU A 114 23.01 16.53 19.91
N ALA A 115 23.39 15.35 20.39
CA ALA A 115 24.79 14.95 20.47
C ALA A 115 25.43 14.81 19.07
N GLU A 116 24.68 14.31 18.09
CA GLU A 116 25.14 14.23 16.70
C GLU A 116 25.31 15.62 16.08
N LEU A 117 24.36 16.54 16.31
CA LEU A 117 24.47 17.93 15.86
C LEU A 117 25.68 18.64 16.47
N VAL A 118 25.91 18.48 17.78
CA VAL A 118 27.08 19.05 18.45
C VAL A 118 28.39 18.48 17.90
N LYS A 119 28.43 17.17 17.58
CA LYS A 119 29.59 16.55 16.94
C LYS A 119 29.86 17.17 15.57
N ARG A 120 28.82 17.29 14.73
CA ARG A 120 28.93 17.88 13.39
C ARG A 120 29.34 19.35 13.41
N ALA A 121 28.85 20.12 14.38
CA ALA A 121 29.26 21.51 14.55
C ALA A 121 30.75 21.66 14.87
N LYS A 122 31.27 20.80 15.76
CA LYS A 122 32.72 20.75 16.05
C LYS A 122 33.55 20.40 14.81
N GLU A 123 33.08 19.46 14.00
CA GLU A 123 33.74 19.09 12.73
C GLU A 123 33.77 20.26 11.72
N LEU A 124 32.75 21.11 11.73
CA LEU A 124 32.65 22.30 10.88
C LEU A 124 33.32 23.55 11.49
N GLY A 125 33.92 23.45 12.68
CA GLY A 125 34.57 24.57 13.36
C GLY A 125 33.61 25.58 13.98
N ALA A 126 32.32 25.26 14.08
CA ALA A 126 31.33 26.12 14.72
C ALA A 126 31.37 25.98 16.25
N SER A 127 31.27 27.11 16.96
CA SER A 127 31.25 27.14 18.42
C SER A 127 29.86 26.84 18.99
N LEU A 128 29.80 26.37 20.23
CA LEU A 128 28.55 26.17 20.96
C LEU A 128 27.78 27.48 21.21
N GLU A 129 28.48 28.62 21.18
CA GLU A 129 27.91 29.96 21.36
C GLU A 129 27.20 30.42 20.09
N GLU A 130 27.81 30.22 18.92
CA GLU A 130 27.20 30.48 17.60
C GLU A 130 25.91 29.68 17.38
N LEU A 131 25.86 28.43 17.87
CA LEU A 131 24.66 27.59 17.78
C LEU A 131 23.50 28.07 18.65
N LYS A 132 23.79 28.74 19.78
CA LYS A 132 22.77 29.21 20.72
C LYS A 132 22.02 30.44 20.19
N GLU A 133 22.64 31.24 19.33
CA GLU A 133 22.01 32.43 18.72
C GLU A 133 20.78 32.08 17.86
N VAL A 134 20.65 30.83 17.40
CA VAL A 134 19.51 30.35 16.59
C VAL A 134 18.27 30.02 17.44
N ILE A 135 18.42 29.88 18.76
CA ILE A 135 17.37 29.38 19.67
C ILE A 135 16.72 30.52 20.49
N ALA A 136 17.20 31.76 20.36
CA ALA A 136 16.64 32.96 21.00
C ALA A 136 15.62 33.68 20.10
#